data_AF-A0A3N2QYJ8-F1
#
_entry.id   AF-A0A3N2QYJ8-F1
#
_cell.length_a   1.000
_cell.length_b   1.000
_cell.length_c   1.000
_cell.angle_alpha   90.00
_cell.angle_beta   90.00
_cell.angle_gamma   90.00
#
_symmetry.space_group_name_H-M   'P 1'
#
loop_
_entity.id
_entity.type
_entity.pdbx_description
1 polymer ?
#
loop_
_entity_poly.entity_id
_entity_poly.type
_entity_poly.pdbx_seq_one_letter_code
_entity_poly.pdbx_strand_id
1 'polypeptide(L)'
;MFGQHALADDRQDGRAVGRIADWLTVESRGERARVLAWLIVATGGAILCRVSVGRIDTGPVLPVVALGWYDLWILAAGVTGGLGGFYLVRESLGQTGPAGWTRAIFAALVLGFSGSVIAGTLVLPIYGTMFGPLVLAVTLIDLPVLAVAWTGSLVGVHLLMQRWREERESIFVPLPVARVKGSRGGGAGRLRG
;
A
#
# COMPACT_ATOMS: atom_id res chain seq x y z
N MET A 1 1.02 25.57 -58.26
CA MET A 1 2.22 25.07 -57.57
C MET A 1 2.11 25.33 -56.05
N PHE A 2 1.02 24.85 -55.42
CA PHE A 2 0.77 25.00 -53.98
C PHE A 2 -0.13 23.83 -53.57
N GLY A 3 0.43 22.77 -52.98
CA GLY A 3 -0.38 21.59 -52.64
C GLY A 3 0.38 20.38 -52.09
N GLN A 4 1.58 20.53 -51.53
CA GLN A 4 2.33 19.40 -50.96
C GLN A 4 2.84 19.61 -49.52
N HIS A 5 2.66 20.79 -48.91
CA HIS A 5 3.16 21.04 -47.55
C HIS A 5 2.17 20.71 -46.41
N ALA A 6 0.91 20.38 -46.70
CA ALA A 6 -0.12 20.17 -45.67
C ALA A 6 -0.29 18.71 -45.19
N LEU A 7 0.45 17.74 -45.74
CA LEU A 7 0.29 16.31 -45.42
C LEU A 7 1.39 15.71 -44.52
N ALA A 8 2.34 16.53 -44.05
CA ALA A 8 3.45 16.08 -43.23
C ALA A 8 3.24 16.26 -41.70
N ASP A 9 2.22 17.01 -41.29
CA ASP A 9 2.00 17.40 -39.89
C ASP A 9 1.15 16.38 -39.10
N ASP A 10 0.19 15.74 -39.78
CA ASP A 10 -0.79 14.82 -39.17
C ASP A 10 -0.17 13.48 -38.66
N ARG A 11 1.11 13.21 -38.98
CA ARG A 11 1.85 12.04 -38.45
C ARG A 11 2.53 12.29 -37.11
N GLN A 12 2.67 13.53 -36.66
CA GLN A 12 3.30 13.82 -35.36
C GLN A 12 2.32 13.71 -34.19
N ASP A 13 1.03 13.98 -34.40
CA ASP A 13 0.02 13.94 -33.35
C ASP A 13 -0.31 12.53 -32.84
N GLY A 14 -0.27 11.53 -33.72
CA GLY A 14 -0.43 10.11 -33.31
C GLY A 14 0.66 9.64 -32.34
N ARG A 15 1.87 10.23 -32.37
CA ARG A 15 2.96 9.93 -31.44
C ARG A 15 2.83 10.65 -30.11
N ALA A 16 2.11 11.77 -30.05
CA ALA A 16 1.85 12.49 -28.81
C ALA A 16 0.77 11.78 -27.98
N VAL A 17 -0.30 11.31 -28.64
CA VAL A 17 -1.40 10.57 -27.98
C VAL A 17 -0.93 9.21 -27.47
N GLY A 18 -0.12 8.47 -28.25
CA GLY A 18 0.51 7.24 -27.77
C GLY A 18 1.40 7.46 -26.54
N ARG A 19 2.14 8.58 -26.50
CA ARG A 19 2.98 8.93 -25.35
C ARG A 19 2.14 9.22 -24.11
N ILE A 20 1.05 9.97 -24.23
CA ILE A 20 0.14 10.30 -23.10
C ILE A 20 -0.58 9.05 -22.57
N ALA A 21 -0.97 8.13 -23.45
CA ALA A 21 -1.53 6.83 -23.05
C ALA A 21 -0.48 5.93 -22.36
N ASP A 22 0.78 6.00 -22.77
CA ASP A 22 1.89 5.30 -22.08
C ASP A 22 2.14 5.91 -20.68
N TRP A 23 2.04 7.24 -20.51
CA TRP A 23 2.13 7.87 -19.17
C TRP A 23 1.01 7.45 -18.22
N LEU A 24 -0.18 7.13 -18.75
CA LEU A 24 -1.34 6.68 -17.95
C LEU A 24 -1.33 5.18 -17.65
N THR A 25 -0.57 4.37 -18.40
CA THR A 25 -0.53 2.90 -18.24
C THR A 25 0.74 2.37 -17.58
N VAL A 26 1.77 3.21 -17.44
CA VAL A 26 2.99 2.90 -16.67
C VAL A 26 2.78 3.23 -15.18
N GLU A 27 1.79 2.60 -14.54
CA GLU A 27 1.82 2.51 -13.08
C GLU A 27 3.08 1.74 -12.67
N SER A 28 3.94 2.38 -11.87
CA SER A 28 5.17 1.74 -11.41
C SER A 28 4.83 0.48 -10.60
N ARG A 29 5.69 -0.54 -10.61
CA ARG A 29 5.43 -1.80 -9.89
C ARG A 29 5.21 -1.56 -8.39
N GLY A 30 5.82 -0.53 -7.83
CA GLY A 30 5.66 -0.05 -6.46
C GLY A 30 4.33 0.62 -6.21
N GLU A 31 3.77 1.39 -7.15
CA GLU A 31 2.42 1.94 -7.01
C GLU A 31 1.38 0.82 -6.93
N ARG A 32 1.51 -0.20 -7.78
CA ARG A 32 0.68 -1.41 -7.71
C ARG A 32 0.86 -2.15 -6.39
N ALA A 33 2.09 -2.26 -5.89
CA ALA A 33 2.36 -2.88 -4.59
C ALA A 33 1.68 -2.11 -3.44
N ARG A 34 1.70 -0.78 -3.50
CA ARG A 34 0.99 0.06 -2.52
C ARG A 34 -0.51 -0.14 -2.59
N VAL A 35 -1.12 -0.11 -3.77
CA VAL A 35 -2.56 -0.36 -3.94
C VAL A 35 -2.93 -1.75 -3.41
N LEU A 36 -2.13 -2.77 -3.73
CA LEU A 36 -2.34 -4.12 -3.21
C LEU A 36 -2.25 -4.18 -1.69
N ALA A 37 -1.33 -3.44 -1.06
CA ALA A 37 -1.25 -3.33 0.39
C ALA A 37 -2.53 -2.73 1.00
N TRP A 38 -3.07 -1.66 0.39
CA TRP A 38 -4.37 -1.09 0.79
C TRP A 38 -5.51 -2.10 0.68
N LEU A 39 -5.55 -2.85 -0.43
CA LEU A 39 -6.57 -3.88 -0.64
C LEU A 39 -6.48 -5.01 0.40
N ILE A 40 -5.28 -5.52 0.70
CA ILE A 40 -5.08 -6.56 1.71
C ILE A 40 -5.59 -6.09 3.07
N VAL A 41 -5.25 -4.86 3.48
CA VAL A 41 -5.70 -4.33 4.77
C VAL A 41 -7.20 -4.05 4.78
N ALA A 42 -7.77 -3.54 3.69
CA ALA A 42 -9.22 -3.35 3.57
C ALA A 42 -9.98 -4.66 3.74
N THR A 43 -9.57 -5.69 2.97
CA THR A 43 -10.21 -7.01 3.01
C THR A 43 -10.01 -7.68 4.36
N GLY A 44 -8.81 -7.65 4.92
CA GLY A 44 -8.54 -8.23 6.25
C GLY A 44 -9.31 -7.50 7.36
N GLY A 45 -9.43 -6.18 7.31
CA GLY A 45 -10.26 -5.40 8.23
C GLY A 45 -11.75 -5.76 8.15
N ALA A 46 -12.27 -5.93 6.94
CA ALA A 46 -13.65 -6.38 6.70
C ALA A 46 -13.91 -7.77 7.29
N ILE A 47 -13.01 -8.73 7.01
CA ILE A 47 -13.11 -10.12 7.51
C ILE A 47 -13.03 -10.14 9.03
N LEU A 48 -12.04 -9.47 9.62
CA LEU A 48 -11.88 -9.41 11.08
C LEU A 48 -13.11 -8.82 11.75
N CYS A 49 -13.61 -7.69 11.24
CA CYS A 49 -14.81 -7.06 11.78
C CYS A 49 -16.03 -7.99 11.71
N ARG A 50 -16.24 -8.65 10.56
CA ARG A 50 -17.36 -9.57 10.37
C ARG A 50 -17.29 -10.81 11.25
N VAL A 51 -16.10 -11.39 11.42
CA VAL A 51 -15.88 -12.54 12.29
C VAL A 51 -16.06 -12.15 13.75
N SER A 52 -15.47 -11.02 14.17
CA SER A 52 -15.58 -10.50 15.53
C SER A 52 -17.03 -10.23 15.94
N VAL A 53 -17.81 -9.53 15.10
CA VAL A 53 -19.23 -9.24 15.39
C VAL A 53 -20.06 -10.52 15.38
N GLY A 54 -19.85 -11.41 14.40
CA GLY A 54 -20.57 -12.68 14.31
C GLY A 54 -20.24 -13.69 15.42
N ARG A 55 -19.24 -13.42 16.28
CA ARG A 55 -18.96 -14.22 17.48
C ARG A 55 -19.72 -13.73 18.71
N ILE A 56 -20.11 -12.46 18.72
CA ILE A 56 -20.92 -11.85 19.78
C ILE A 56 -22.39 -12.16 19.54
N ASP A 57 -22.83 -11.97 18.30
CA ASP A 57 -24.16 -12.35 17.87
C ASP A 57 -24.16 -13.89 17.70
N THR A 58 -25.01 -14.61 18.42
CA THR A 58 -25.04 -16.09 18.51
C THR A 58 -25.38 -16.80 17.18
N GLY A 59 -25.35 -16.09 16.05
CA GLY A 59 -25.64 -16.61 14.71
C GLY A 59 -24.45 -17.35 14.07
N PRO A 60 -24.67 -17.98 12.91
CA PRO A 60 -23.61 -18.64 12.16
C PRO A 60 -22.47 -17.66 11.81
N VAL A 61 -21.24 -17.97 12.26
CA VAL A 61 -20.03 -17.16 12.06
C VAL A 61 -19.67 -17.03 10.57
N LEU A 62 -20.17 -17.95 9.74
CA LEU A 62 -20.06 -17.92 8.28
C LEU A 62 -21.44 -18.18 7.69
N PRO A 63 -21.88 -17.40 6.69
CA PRO A 63 -22.99 -17.88 5.91
C PRO A 63 -22.79 -17.76 4.40
N VAL A 64 -23.10 -18.85 3.70
CA VAL A 64 -23.58 -18.85 2.31
C VAL A 64 -25.02 -18.27 2.23
N VAL A 65 -25.43 -17.52 3.25
CA VAL A 65 -26.75 -16.85 3.35
C VAL A 65 -26.60 -15.44 2.79
N ALA A 66 -27.66 -14.93 2.18
CA ALA A 66 -27.72 -13.61 1.59
C ALA A 66 -27.21 -12.53 2.56
N LEU A 67 -26.23 -11.74 2.12
CA LEU A 67 -25.70 -10.59 2.86
C LEU A 67 -26.84 -9.61 3.15
N GLY A 68 -27.17 -9.42 4.43
CA GLY A 68 -28.12 -8.42 4.85
C GLY A 68 -27.52 -7.00 4.80
N TRP A 69 -28.38 -5.99 4.89
CA TRP A 69 -27.94 -4.59 5.01
C TRP A 69 -27.00 -4.37 6.21
N TYR A 70 -27.29 -5.05 7.32
CA TYR A 70 -26.46 -5.00 8.52
C TYR A 70 -25.06 -5.61 8.30
N ASP A 71 -24.95 -6.75 7.60
CA ASP A 71 -23.65 -7.34 7.25
C ASP A 71 -22.81 -6.40 6.38
N LEU A 72 -23.44 -5.74 5.39
CA LEU A 72 -22.76 -4.76 4.54
C LEU A 72 -22.23 -3.58 5.36
N TRP A 73 -22.99 -3.10 6.35
CA TRP A 73 -22.55 -2.06 7.26
C TRP A 73 -21.34 -2.50 8.10
N ILE A 74 -21.36 -3.72 8.64
CA ILE A 74 -20.23 -4.28 9.40
C ILE A 74 -18.98 -4.37 8.52
N LEU A 75 -19.12 -4.87 7.29
CA LEU A 75 -18.02 -4.95 6.34
C LEU A 75 -17.47 -3.56 6.02
N ALA A 76 -18.33 -2.58 5.75
CA ALA A 76 -17.93 -1.20 5.48
C ALA A 76 -17.21 -0.55 6.68
N ALA A 77 -17.69 -0.79 7.90
CA ALA A 77 -17.04 -0.35 9.13
C ALA A 77 -15.66 -1.00 9.30
N GLY A 78 -15.53 -2.30 9.02
CA GLY A 78 -14.27 -3.03 9.06
C GLY A 78 -13.26 -2.53 8.02
N VAL A 79 -13.69 -2.28 6.78
CA VAL A 79 -12.86 -1.65 5.74
C VAL A 79 -12.40 -0.28 6.22
N THR A 80 -13.32 0.57 6.68
CA THR A 80 -13.00 1.93 7.12
C THR A 80 -12.02 1.95 8.29
N GLY A 81 -12.20 1.05 9.26
CA GLY A 81 -11.27 0.89 10.38
C GLY A 81 -9.90 0.40 9.93
N GLY A 82 -9.84 -0.65 9.09
CA GLY A 82 -8.58 -1.15 8.55
C GLY A 82 -7.81 -0.09 7.77
N LEU A 83 -8.50 0.63 6.88
CA LEU A 83 -7.90 1.71 6.08
C LEU A 83 -7.48 2.91 6.94
N GLY A 84 -8.32 3.31 7.90
CA GLY A 84 -8.01 4.38 8.84
C GLY A 84 -6.80 4.07 9.70
N GLY A 85 -6.73 2.86 10.27
CA GLY A 85 -5.55 2.42 11.01
C GLY A 85 -4.30 2.32 10.14
N PHE A 86 -4.44 1.84 8.91
CA PHE A 86 -3.32 1.72 7.98
C PHE A 86 -2.77 3.08 7.59
N TYR A 87 -3.66 4.05 7.38
CA TYR A 87 -3.28 5.44 7.11
C TYR A 87 -2.35 5.99 8.19
N LEU A 88 -2.62 5.69 9.48
CA LEU A 88 -1.82 6.16 10.61
C LEU A 88 -0.44 5.52 10.67
N VAL A 89 -0.29 4.26 10.26
CA VAL A 89 0.96 3.50 10.44
C VAL A 89 1.79 3.33 9.15
N ARG A 90 1.28 3.78 8.00
CA ARG A 90 1.91 3.60 6.69
C ARG A 90 3.37 4.05 6.63
N GLU A 91 3.73 5.09 7.38
CA GLU A 91 5.08 5.67 7.42
C GLU A 91 6.07 4.84 8.25
N SER A 92 5.57 3.93 9.08
CA SER A 92 6.38 2.98 9.85
C SER A 92 6.60 1.66 9.11
N LEU A 93 5.87 1.38 8.02
CA LEU A 93 5.94 0.14 7.26
C LEU A 93 6.82 0.24 6.01
N GLY A 94 7.56 -0.83 5.68
CA GLY A 94 8.40 -0.92 4.49
C GLY A 94 9.85 -0.46 4.69
N GLN A 95 10.28 -0.21 5.93
CA GLN A 95 11.68 0.11 6.21
C GLN A 95 12.54 -1.15 6.18
N THR A 96 13.73 -1.06 5.57
CA THR A 96 14.69 -2.17 5.48
C THR A 96 15.47 -2.34 6.78
N GLY A 97 15.95 -3.56 7.03
CA GLY A 97 16.82 -3.88 8.17
C GLY A 97 16.08 -4.20 9.49
N PRO A 98 16.82 -4.55 10.56
CA PRO A 98 16.25 -5.03 11.82
C PRO A 98 15.42 -3.96 12.54
N ALA A 99 15.82 -2.69 12.45
CA ALA A 99 15.04 -1.57 12.98
C ALA A 99 13.72 -1.37 12.21
N GLY A 100 13.66 -1.74 10.93
CA GLY A 100 12.42 -1.71 10.15
C GLY A 100 11.41 -2.75 10.63
N TRP A 101 11.88 -3.95 10.99
CA TRP A 101 11.04 -5.01 11.53
C TRP A 101 10.46 -4.69 12.91
N THR A 102 11.25 -4.09 13.82
CA THR A 102 10.72 -3.67 15.14
C THR A 102 9.64 -2.60 14.98
N ARG A 103 9.84 -1.64 14.07
CA ARG A 103 8.82 -0.63 13.72
C ARG A 103 7.60 -1.27 13.05
N ALA A 104 7.78 -2.31 12.26
CA ALA A 104 6.68 -3.05 11.64
C ALA A 104 5.80 -3.76 12.68
N ILE A 105 6.42 -4.37 13.70
CA ILE A 105 5.70 -4.99 14.82
C ILE A 105 4.88 -3.93 15.57
N PHE A 106 5.49 -2.80 15.91
CA PHE A 106 4.79 -1.70 16.57
C PHE A 106 3.65 -1.14 15.69
N ALA A 107 3.90 -0.98 14.39
CA ALA A 107 2.90 -0.57 13.41
C ALA A 107 1.73 -1.56 13.33
N ALA A 108 1.98 -2.87 13.40
CA ALA A 108 0.95 -3.89 13.41
C ALA A 108 0.05 -3.79 14.65
N LEU A 109 0.63 -3.55 15.83
CA LEU A 109 -0.12 -3.34 17.07
C LEU A 109 -0.97 -2.07 17.00
N VAL A 110 -0.37 -0.95 16.56
CA VAL A 110 -1.09 0.33 16.41
C VAL A 110 -2.19 0.23 15.35
N LEU A 111 -1.95 -0.48 14.25
CA LEU A 111 -2.94 -0.75 13.20
C LEU A 111 -4.13 -1.53 13.73
N GLY A 112 -3.89 -2.64 14.42
CA GLY A 112 -4.95 -3.46 15.01
C GLY A 112 -5.76 -2.66 16.04
N PHE A 113 -5.06 -1.97 16.94
CA PHE A 113 -5.71 -1.14 17.96
C PHE A 113 -6.54 -0.01 17.35
N SER A 114 -5.93 0.90 16.58
CA SER A 114 -6.65 2.03 15.98
C SER A 114 -7.75 1.59 15.02
N GLY A 115 -7.50 0.56 14.21
CA GLY A 115 -8.50 0.04 13.28
C GLY A 115 -9.71 -0.57 14.00
N SER A 116 -9.49 -1.29 15.11
CA SER A 116 -10.58 -1.83 15.92
C SER A 116 -11.36 -0.75 16.69
N VAL A 117 -10.70 0.34 17.14
CA VAL A 117 -11.40 1.50 17.72
C VAL A 117 -12.30 2.15 16.68
N ILE A 118 -11.80 2.42 15.48
CA ILE A 118 -12.58 3.06 14.41
C ILE A 118 -13.74 2.17 13.98
N ALA A 119 -13.46 0.90 13.64
CA ALA A 119 -14.50 -0.05 13.23
C ALA A 119 -15.53 -0.27 14.34
N GLY A 120 -15.08 -0.47 15.58
CA GLY A 120 -15.96 -0.63 16.73
C GLY A 120 -16.87 0.56 16.91
N THR A 121 -16.34 1.79 16.84
CA THR A 121 -17.12 3.03 16.96
C THR A 121 -18.22 3.14 15.88
N LEU A 122 -17.92 2.69 14.65
CA LEU A 122 -18.88 2.70 13.54
C LEU A 122 -19.97 1.64 13.68
N VAL A 123 -19.64 0.47 14.26
CA VAL A 123 -20.62 -0.59 14.51
C VAL A 123 -21.52 -0.24 15.70
N LEU A 124 -20.92 0.24 16.80
CA LEU A 124 -21.58 0.59 18.04
C LEU A 124 -21.05 1.95 18.53
N PRO A 125 -21.75 3.06 18.24
CA PRO A 125 -21.37 4.37 18.78
C PRO A 125 -21.24 4.33 20.30
N ILE A 126 -20.24 5.04 20.83
CA ILE A 126 -19.91 5.15 22.27
C ILE A 126 -19.30 3.87 22.87
N TYR A 127 -19.94 2.71 22.74
CA TYR A 127 -19.47 1.45 23.34
C TYR A 127 -18.34 0.78 22.56
N GLY A 128 -18.30 0.99 21.24
CA GLY A 128 -17.38 0.33 20.34
C GLY A 128 -15.92 0.77 20.48
N THR A 129 -15.64 1.93 21.07
CA THR A 129 -14.27 2.41 21.31
C THR A 129 -13.50 1.55 22.31
N MET A 130 -14.19 1.10 23.37
CA MET A 130 -13.62 0.23 24.39
C MET A 130 -13.75 -1.24 23.99
N PHE A 131 -14.89 -1.61 23.41
CA PHE A 131 -15.20 -2.99 23.11
C PHE A 131 -14.45 -3.50 21.86
N GLY A 132 -14.25 -2.66 20.84
CA GLY A 132 -13.63 -3.04 19.58
C GLY A 132 -12.25 -3.70 19.75
N PRO A 133 -11.27 -3.06 20.42
CA PRO A 133 -9.96 -3.65 20.65
C PRO A 133 -10.01 -4.95 21.45
N LEU A 134 -10.86 -5.00 22.48
CA LEU A 134 -11.02 -6.19 23.32
C LEU A 134 -11.59 -7.37 22.53
N VAL A 135 -12.65 -7.15 21.76
CA VAL A 135 -13.26 -8.19 20.92
C VAL A 135 -12.29 -8.69 19.89
N LEU A 136 -11.53 -7.80 19.23
CA LEU A 136 -10.52 -8.21 18.27
C LEU A 136 -9.47 -9.11 18.94
N ALA A 137 -8.96 -8.72 20.11
CA ALA A 137 -7.97 -9.51 20.85
C ALA A 137 -8.52 -10.90 21.23
N VAL A 138 -9.73 -10.97 21.79
CA VAL A 138 -10.39 -12.24 22.14
C VAL A 138 -10.64 -13.08 20.88
N THR A 139 -11.09 -12.47 19.78
CA THR A 139 -11.32 -13.17 18.50
C THR A 139 -10.04 -13.82 17.98
N LEU A 140 -8.91 -13.12 18.05
CA LEU A 140 -7.61 -13.63 17.58
C LEU A 140 -7.06 -14.74 18.49
N ILE A 141 -7.34 -14.68 19.80
CA ILE A 141 -6.99 -15.74 20.75
C ILE A 141 -7.85 -16.99 20.49
N ASP A 142 -9.16 -16.81 20.28
CA ASP A 142 -10.11 -17.89 20.00
C ASP A 142 -9.84 -18.57 18.64
N LEU A 143 -9.37 -17.80 17.65
CA LEU A 143 -9.15 -18.25 16.28
C LEU A 143 -7.67 -18.08 15.88
N PRO A 144 -6.76 -18.97 16.35
CA PRO A 144 -5.33 -18.86 16.07
C PRO A 144 -5.01 -18.89 14.57
N VAL A 145 -5.80 -19.62 13.77
CA VAL A 145 -5.67 -19.64 12.31
C VAL A 145 -5.92 -18.24 11.71
N LEU A 146 -6.91 -17.51 12.22
CA LEU A 146 -7.19 -16.14 11.81
C LEU A 146 -6.08 -15.19 12.23
N ALA A 147 -5.52 -15.38 13.42
CA ALA A 147 -4.37 -14.60 13.90
C ALA A 147 -3.12 -14.78 13.04
N VAL A 148 -2.81 -16.03 12.66
CA VAL A 148 -1.71 -16.33 11.73
C VAL A 148 -1.98 -15.72 10.36
N ALA A 149 -3.19 -15.86 9.83
CA ALA A 149 -3.55 -15.29 8.52
C ALA A 149 -3.46 -13.76 8.51
N TRP A 150 -3.95 -13.10 9.56
CA TRP A 150 -3.85 -11.65 9.70
C TRP A 150 -2.39 -11.19 9.83
N THR A 151 -1.61 -11.83 10.70
CA THR A 151 -0.18 -11.51 10.88
C THR A 151 0.61 -11.72 9.59
N GLY A 152 0.38 -12.82 8.87
CA GLY A 152 0.98 -13.08 7.57
C GLY A 152 0.61 -12.03 6.53
N SER A 153 -0.64 -11.56 6.54
CA SER A 153 -1.09 -10.45 5.69
C SER A 153 -0.34 -9.15 6.00
N LEU A 154 -0.10 -8.84 7.29
CA LEU A 154 0.68 -7.66 7.71
C LEU A 154 2.15 -7.76 7.31
N VAL A 155 2.74 -8.96 7.36
CA VAL A 155 4.09 -9.22 6.83
C VAL A 155 4.09 -8.96 5.32
N GLY A 156 3.12 -9.49 4.58
CA GLY A 156 2.96 -9.23 3.15
C GLY A 156 2.85 -7.73 2.83
N VAL A 157 2.01 -7.01 3.59
CA VAL A 157 1.86 -5.55 3.50
C VAL A 157 3.19 -4.83 3.76
N HIS A 158 3.95 -5.24 4.79
CA HIS A 158 5.26 -4.68 5.06
C HIS A 158 6.23 -4.84 3.87
N LEU A 159 6.29 -6.03 3.28
CA LEU A 159 7.14 -6.31 2.11
C LEU A 159 6.69 -5.56 0.85
N LEU A 160 5.38 -5.40 0.63
CA LEU A 160 4.84 -4.60 -0.47
C LEU A 160 5.18 -3.11 -0.31
N MET A 161 5.05 -2.59 0.91
CA MET A 161 5.44 -1.22 1.24
C MET A 161 6.95 -1.01 1.11
N GLN A 162 7.76 -2.03 1.39
CA GLN A 162 9.20 -1.99 1.19
C GLN A 162 9.54 -1.79 -0.30
N ARG A 163 8.94 -2.57 -1.20
CA ARG A 163 9.12 -2.40 -2.66
C ARG A 163 8.72 -1.02 -3.15
N TRP A 164 7.61 -0.50 -2.64
CA TRP A 164 7.17 0.87 -2.97
C TRP A 164 8.18 1.93 -2.52
N ARG A 165 8.80 1.76 -1.36
CA ARG A 165 9.84 2.69 -0.87
C ARG A 165 11.13 2.59 -1.65
N GLU A 166 11.60 1.38 -1.93
CA GLU A 166 12.80 1.13 -2.74
C GLU A 166 12.71 1.84 -4.10
N GLU A 167 11.54 1.77 -4.76
CA GLU A 167 11.30 2.52 -6.00
C GLU A 167 11.35 4.03 -5.81
N ARG A 168 10.75 4.56 -4.74
CA ARG A 168 10.76 6.01 -4.46
C ARG A 168 12.15 6.52 -4.11
N GLU A 169 12.95 5.74 -3.40
CA GLU A 169 14.32 6.08 -3.03
C GLU A 169 15.27 6.01 -4.23
N SER A 170 15.01 5.14 -5.21
CA SER A 170 15.81 5.02 -6.45
C SER A 170 15.86 6.31 -7.28
N ILE A 171 14.84 7.16 -7.18
CA ILE A 171 14.75 8.45 -7.88
C ILE A 171 15.86 9.40 -7.42
N PHE A 172 16.33 9.25 -6.17
CA PHE A 172 17.33 10.13 -5.57
C PHE A 172 18.76 9.59 -5.70
N VAL A 173 18.97 8.45 -6.36
CA VAL A 173 20.31 7.95 -6.65
C VAL A 173 20.95 8.88 -7.69
N PRO A 174 22.08 9.54 -7.38
CA PRO A 174 22.76 10.41 -8.35
C PRO A 174 23.15 9.58 -9.56
N LEU A 175 22.75 10.05 -10.76
CA LEU A 175 23.23 9.45 -12.01
C LEU A 175 24.76 9.39 -11.96
N PRO A 176 25.39 8.28 -12.37
CA PRO A 176 26.83 8.23 -12.52
C PRO A 176 27.22 9.41 -13.39
N VAL A 177 27.92 10.39 -12.83
CA VAL A 177 28.44 11.52 -13.59
C VAL A 177 29.35 10.88 -14.61
N ALA A 178 28.89 10.81 -15.86
CA ALA A 178 29.69 10.28 -16.95
C ALA A 178 30.98 11.09 -16.89
N ARG A 179 32.07 10.43 -16.47
CA ARG A 179 33.38 11.06 -16.42
C ARG A 179 33.66 11.41 -17.87
N VAL A 180 33.39 12.67 -18.23
CA VAL A 180 33.77 13.22 -19.52
C VAL A 180 35.25 12.93 -19.61
N LYS A 181 35.60 11.95 -20.43
CA LYS A 181 36.97 11.55 -20.67
C LYS A 181 37.57 12.74 -21.38
N GLY A 182 38.08 13.68 -20.60
CA GLY A 182 38.83 14.83 -21.09
C GLY A 182 39.88 14.26 -22.01
N SER A 183 39.66 14.45 -23.30
CA SER A 183 40.63 14.16 -24.33
C SER A 183 41.89 14.91 -23.94
N ARG A 184 42.92 14.14 -23.54
CA ARG A 184 44.29 14.61 -23.49
C ARG A 184 44.68 15.02 -24.91
N GLY A 185 44.55 16.29 -25.26
CA GLY A 185 45.57 16.95 -26.06
C GLY A 185 46.68 17.32 -25.08
N GLY A 186 47.87 16.72 -25.09
CA GLY A 186 48.70 16.52 -26.27
C GLY A 186 49.51 17.79 -26.50
N GLY A 187 50.38 18.15 -25.54
CA GLY A 187 51.23 19.34 -25.59
C GLY A 187 52.52 19.12 -24.85
N ALA A 188 53.34 18.20 -25.34
CA ALA A 188 54.71 17.99 -24.90
C ALA A 188 55.59 19.19 -25.32
N GLY A 189 55.66 20.21 -24.46
CA GLY A 189 56.61 21.31 -24.59
C GLY A 189 57.86 21.06 -23.74
N ARG A 190 58.84 20.38 -24.33
CA ARG A 190 60.23 20.34 -23.84
C ARG A 190 60.75 21.77 -23.67
N LEU A 191 61.09 22.16 -22.45
CA LEU A 191 62.04 23.25 -22.22
C LEU A 191 63.32 22.64 -21.65
N ARG A 192 64.31 22.52 -22.54
CA ARG A 192 65.72 22.46 -22.17
C ARG A 192 66.18 23.89 -21.90
N GLY A 193 66.73 24.11 -20.72
CA GLY A 193 67.55 25.25 -20.34
C GLY A 193 68.53 24.76 -19.30
#